data_AF-D0I9N8-F1
#
_entry.id   AF-D0I9N8-F1
#
_cell.length_a   1.000
_cell.length_b   1.000
_cell.length_c   1.000
_cell.angle_alpha   90.00
_cell.angle_beta   90.00
_cell.angle_gamma   90.00
#
_symmetry.space_group_name_H-M   'P 1'
#
loop_
_entity.id
_entity.type
_entity.pdbx_description
1 polymer ?
#
loop_
_entity_poly.entity_id
_entity_poly.type
_entity_poly.pdbx_seq_one_letter_code
_entity_poly.pdbx_strand_id
1 'polypeptide(L)'
;MKKYLAIAALLLSTVSSVEAATCEQNVDKVQLFYVNGMFTDYVDFGANQQQLMSFQKAYLSSEFELNGIVDGSYNRNEEFIKQFAQVAAQKYADSGPVEQAAIRGLIIGTTDLLPNSDSAKSKAILKEIFSALDAYTIRGNSDFSQAYGRLQANLNTCQRIILVGHSQGNFYSNGLLSAFYNGYSHKDGSNLFDYPMLSYMGIALPTSVAGGPIGSSRPDLIGHITNDNDYIMEAVRESIGAVPANYNASFTFADWTGHSLGNAYLKRSGQASTIASNMKRIAKNLLPPSLHKQLSVSSSAINGMGYSKISEVLDIEFSDGTVYRYESVPESVWNSFKSASSKGKYFNISIKDKYTFTQLK
;
A
#
# COMPACT_ATOMS: atom_id res chain seq x y z
N MET A 1 -40.25 -8.29 26.79
CA MET A 1 -38.77 -8.36 26.79
C MET A 1 -38.19 -9.49 25.92
N LYS A 2 -38.73 -10.72 25.90
CA LYS A 2 -38.20 -11.82 25.06
C LYS A 2 -38.24 -11.61 23.53
N LYS A 3 -39.25 -10.90 22.98
CA LYS A 3 -39.34 -10.60 21.53
C LYS A 3 -38.28 -9.62 21.01
N TYR A 4 -37.83 -8.68 21.84
CA TYR A 4 -36.78 -7.71 21.46
C TYR A 4 -35.38 -8.33 21.49
N LEU A 5 -35.11 -9.29 22.39
CA LEU A 5 -33.85 -10.05 22.37
C LEU A 5 -33.71 -10.92 21.12
N ALA A 6 -34.79 -11.56 20.65
CA ALA A 6 -34.75 -12.41 19.46
C ALA A 6 -34.48 -11.61 18.17
N ILE A 7 -35.07 -10.41 18.05
CA ILE A 7 -34.85 -9.53 16.88
C ILE A 7 -33.43 -8.95 16.90
N ALA A 8 -32.92 -8.55 18.07
CA ALA A 8 -31.53 -8.12 18.21
C ALA A 8 -30.54 -9.23 17.87
N ALA A 9 -30.75 -10.46 18.37
CA ALA A 9 -29.91 -11.61 18.04
C ALA A 9 -29.95 -11.98 16.54
N LEU A 10 -31.13 -11.88 15.91
CA LEU A 10 -31.26 -12.11 14.46
C LEU A 10 -30.49 -11.05 13.66
N LEU A 11 -30.64 -9.76 14.00
CA LEU A 11 -29.91 -8.65 13.37
C LEU A 11 -28.40 -8.79 13.54
N LEU A 12 -27.91 -9.08 14.75
CA LEU A 12 -26.49 -9.32 15.03
C LEU A 12 -25.93 -10.52 14.25
N SER A 13 -26.71 -11.61 14.12
CA SER A 13 -26.31 -12.78 13.34
C SER A 13 -26.23 -12.49 11.83
N THR A 14 -27.15 -11.66 11.30
CA THR A 14 -27.14 -11.27 9.88
C THR A 14 -26.04 -10.28 9.53
N VAL A 15 -25.68 -9.37 10.44
CA VAL A 15 -24.56 -8.44 10.22
C VAL A 15 -23.23 -9.21 10.23
N SER A 16 -23.06 -10.11 11.20
CA SER A 16 -21.85 -10.94 11.30
C SER A 16 -21.65 -11.84 10.07
N SER A 17 -22.73 -12.40 9.50
CA SER A 17 -22.65 -13.26 8.31
C SER A 17 -22.36 -12.46 7.04
N VAL A 18 -22.92 -11.26 6.87
CA VAL A 18 -22.61 -10.37 5.74
C VAL A 18 -21.16 -9.87 5.81
N GLU A 19 -20.65 -9.57 7.00
CA GLU A 19 -19.26 -9.16 7.20
C GLU A 19 -18.26 -10.29 6.92
N ALA A 20 -18.55 -11.50 7.40
CA ALA A 20 -17.74 -12.67 7.09
C ALA A 20 -17.73 -12.99 5.59
N ALA A 21 -18.88 -12.88 4.91
CA ALA A 21 -19.00 -13.05 3.47
C ALA A 21 -18.24 -11.97 2.68
N THR A 22 -18.24 -10.72 3.16
CA THR A 22 -17.47 -9.63 2.54
C THR A 22 -15.97 -9.87 2.69
N CYS A 23 -15.54 -10.36 3.85
CA CYS A 23 -14.14 -10.66 4.12
C CYS A 23 -13.66 -11.87 3.28
N GLU A 24 -14.47 -12.93 3.17
CA GLU A 24 -14.20 -14.08 2.29
C GLU A 24 -13.94 -13.66 0.84
N GLN A 25 -14.74 -12.72 0.32
CA GLN A 25 -14.63 -12.27 -1.06
C GLN A 25 -13.43 -11.36 -1.34
N ASN A 26 -12.80 -10.80 -0.31
CA ASN A 26 -11.82 -9.72 -0.48
C ASN A 26 -10.46 -10.00 0.16
N VAL A 27 -10.34 -11.01 1.03
CA VAL A 27 -9.10 -11.33 1.75
C VAL A 27 -7.90 -11.58 0.83
N ASP A 28 -8.14 -12.12 -0.36
CA ASP A 28 -7.12 -12.39 -1.38
C ASP A 28 -7.12 -11.38 -2.53
N LYS A 29 -7.86 -10.27 -2.40
CA LYS A 29 -7.78 -9.15 -3.35
C LYS A 29 -6.72 -8.16 -2.94
N VAL A 30 -5.85 -7.82 -3.90
CA VAL A 30 -4.84 -6.78 -3.74
C VAL A 30 -5.39 -5.45 -4.26
N GLN A 31 -5.31 -4.43 -3.42
CA GLN A 31 -5.70 -3.05 -3.71
C GLN A 31 -4.47 -2.15 -3.64
N LEU A 32 -4.14 -1.50 -4.76
CA LEU A 32 -3.20 -0.39 -4.74
C LEU A 32 -3.93 0.87 -4.29
N PHE A 33 -3.36 1.60 -3.34
CA PHE A 33 -3.90 2.88 -2.89
C PHE A 33 -2.87 3.98 -3.12
N TYR A 34 -3.12 4.82 -4.13
CA TYR A 34 -2.19 5.86 -4.54
C TYR A 34 -2.36 7.12 -3.69
N VAL A 35 -1.25 7.61 -3.14
CA VAL A 35 -1.19 8.86 -2.40
C VAL A 35 -0.37 9.84 -3.22
N ASN A 36 -1.02 10.89 -3.72
CA ASN A 36 -0.36 11.87 -4.59
C ASN A 36 0.60 12.78 -3.84
N GLY A 37 1.50 13.40 -4.61
CA GLY A 37 2.30 14.49 -4.15
C GLY A 37 1.50 15.78 -3.97
N MET A 38 1.99 16.67 -3.12
CA MET A 38 1.33 17.93 -2.75
C MET A 38 1.06 18.89 -3.93
N PHE A 39 1.75 18.74 -5.07
CA PHE A 39 1.61 19.61 -6.23
C PHE A 39 1.05 18.91 -7.48
N THR A 40 0.67 17.64 -7.35
CA THR A 40 -0.07 16.95 -8.40
C THR A 40 -1.44 17.60 -8.49
N ASP A 41 -1.91 17.98 -9.69
CA ASP A 41 -3.29 18.44 -9.86
C ASP A 41 -4.27 17.25 -9.96
N TYR A 42 -5.58 17.51 -9.97
CA TYR A 42 -6.57 16.43 -10.02
C TYR A 42 -6.52 15.61 -11.32
N VAL A 43 -6.13 16.22 -12.44
CA VAL A 43 -6.01 15.56 -13.74
C VAL A 43 -4.81 14.62 -13.73
N ASP A 44 -3.67 15.10 -13.25
CA ASP A 44 -2.43 14.34 -13.11
C ASP A 44 -2.56 13.21 -12.07
N PHE A 45 -3.34 13.43 -11.01
CA PHE A 45 -3.71 12.37 -10.07
C PHE A 45 -4.45 11.23 -10.78
N GLY A 46 -5.47 11.57 -11.58
CA GLY A 46 -6.19 10.59 -12.39
C GLY A 46 -5.29 9.88 -13.40
N ALA A 47 -4.39 10.61 -14.07
CA ALA A 47 -3.44 10.03 -15.02
C ALA A 47 -2.48 9.04 -14.35
N ASN A 48 -1.98 9.37 -13.15
CA ASN A 48 -1.14 8.47 -12.35
C ASN A 48 -1.90 7.20 -11.92
N GLN A 49 -3.18 7.32 -11.52
CA GLN A 49 -4.02 6.16 -11.23
C GLN A 49 -4.19 5.26 -12.46
N GLN A 50 -4.39 5.84 -13.66
CA GLN A 50 -4.49 5.08 -14.92
C GLN A 50 -3.20 4.33 -15.26
N GLN A 51 -2.05 4.94 -15.00
CA GLN A 51 -0.75 4.29 -15.19
C GLN A 51 -0.56 3.13 -14.20
N LEU A 52 -0.92 3.31 -12.93
CA LEU A 52 -0.90 2.25 -11.92
C LEU A 52 -1.90 1.12 -12.25
N MET A 53 -3.08 1.45 -12.80
CA MET A 53 -4.05 0.44 -13.26
C MET A 53 -3.49 -0.40 -14.41
N SER A 54 -2.83 0.25 -15.37
CA SER A 54 -2.15 -0.44 -16.47
C SER A 54 -1.01 -1.34 -15.95
N PHE A 55 -0.25 -0.83 -14.99
CA PHE A 55 0.84 -1.56 -14.34
C PHE A 55 0.34 -2.80 -13.58
N GLN A 56 -0.65 -2.67 -12.68
CA GLN A 56 -1.15 -3.81 -11.91
C GLN A 56 -1.73 -4.90 -12.81
N LYS A 57 -2.42 -4.50 -13.88
CA LYS A 57 -2.96 -5.45 -14.86
C LYS A 57 -1.83 -6.20 -15.57
N ALA A 58 -0.76 -5.53 -15.94
CA ALA A 58 0.36 -6.16 -16.66
C ALA A 58 1.24 -7.05 -15.76
N TYR A 59 1.46 -6.67 -14.50
CA TYR A 59 2.49 -7.30 -13.67
C TYR A 59 1.97 -8.08 -12.44
N LEU A 60 0.76 -7.80 -11.96
CA LEU A 60 0.22 -8.40 -10.74
C LEU A 60 -0.95 -9.37 -10.99
N SER A 61 -1.73 -9.15 -12.05
CA SER A 61 -2.96 -9.90 -12.33
C SER A 61 -2.76 -11.40 -12.61
N SER A 62 -1.54 -11.81 -12.97
CA SER A 62 -1.22 -13.24 -13.17
C SER A 62 -1.18 -14.04 -11.87
N GLU A 63 -1.05 -13.36 -10.73
CA GLU A 63 -0.79 -13.98 -9.43
C GLU A 63 -1.83 -13.59 -8.38
N PHE A 64 -2.41 -12.40 -8.47
CA PHE A 64 -3.39 -11.90 -7.52
C PHE A 64 -4.68 -11.47 -8.22
N GLU A 65 -5.80 -11.69 -7.53
CA GLU A 65 -7.04 -11.01 -7.86
C GLU A 65 -6.89 -9.52 -7.52
N LEU A 66 -7.23 -8.65 -8.47
CA LEU A 66 -7.14 -7.20 -8.30
C LEU A 66 -8.53 -6.63 -8.14
N ASN A 67 -8.69 -5.61 -7.29
CA ASN A 67 -9.98 -4.94 -7.09
C ASN A 67 -10.38 -3.99 -8.27
N GLY A 68 -9.79 -4.20 -9.45
CA GLY A 68 -10.09 -3.50 -10.70
C GLY A 68 -9.57 -2.06 -10.79
N ILE A 69 -9.83 -1.24 -9.78
CA ILE A 69 -9.51 0.20 -9.76
C ILE A 69 -8.39 0.47 -8.75
N VAL A 70 -7.45 1.34 -9.08
CA VAL A 70 -6.50 1.90 -8.11
C VAL A 70 -7.22 3.00 -7.34
N ASP A 71 -7.50 2.79 -6.05
CA ASP A 71 -8.07 3.83 -5.20
C ASP A 71 -6.99 4.84 -4.78
N GLY A 72 -7.40 5.95 -4.18
CA GLY A 72 -6.49 6.95 -3.68
C GLY A 72 -7.20 8.14 -3.09
N SER A 73 -6.42 9.07 -2.58
CA SER A 73 -6.92 10.35 -2.11
C SER A 73 -6.07 11.47 -2.68
N TYR A 74 -6.76 12.47 -3.24
CA TYR A 74 -6.16 13.69 -3.73
C TYR A 74 -5.92 14.67 -2.58
N ASN A 75 -4.71 15.18 -2.48
CA ASN A 75 -4.28 16.15 -1.47
C ASN A 75 -4.07 17.56 -2.06
N ARG A 76 -4.63 18.60 -1.43
CA ARG A 76 -4.55 20.03 -1.82
C ARG A 76 -3.67 20.89 -0.88
N ASN A 77 -3.00 20.29 0.11
CA ASN A 77 -2.44 20.94 1.31
C ASN A 77 -1.91 22.40 1.21
N GLU A 78 -2.70 23.40 1.61
CA GLU A 78 -2.39 24.82 1.36
C GLU A 78 -1.26 25.46 2.19
N GLU A 79 -0.90 24.99 3.39
CA GLU A 79 0.11 25.68 4.23
C GLU A 79 1.55 25.27 3.92
N PHE A 80 1.81 23.97 3.78
CA PHE A 80 3.10 23.44 3.32
C PHE A 80 3.38 23.87 1.86
N ILE A 81 2.31 23.99 1.04
CA ILE A 81 2.36 24.58 -0.31
C ILE A 81 2.80 26.04 -0.26
N LYS A 82 2.31 26.86 0.67
CA LYS A 82 2.62 28.31 0.67
C LYS A 82 4.10 28.59 0.86
N GLN A 83 4.76 27.95 1.83
CA GLN A 83 6.19 28.17 2.09
C GLN A 83 7.06 27.64 0.94
N PHE A 84 6.79 26.42 0.49
CA PHE A 84 7.51 25.85 -0.65
C PHE A 84 7.25 26.65 -1.94
N ALA A 85 6.00 27.01 -2.25
CA ALA A 85 5.63 27.76 -3.44
C ALA A 85 6.19 29.18 -3.41
N GLN A 86 6.33 29.80 -2.24
CA GLN A 86 6.97 31.11 -2.11
C GLN A 86 8.45 31.05 -2.51
N VAL A 87 9.19 30.08 -1.97
CA VAL A 87 10.61 29.90 -2.30
C VAL A 87 10.78 29.44 -3.74
N ALA A 88 9.94 28.52 -4.22
CA ALA A 88 9.96 28.06 -5.60
C ALA A 88 9.59 29.18 -6.59
N ALA A 89 8.61 30.04 -6.28
CA ALA A 89 8.23 31.18 -7.12
C ALA A 89 9.34 32.25 -7.18
N GLN A 90 10.00 32.52 -6.06
CA GLN A 90 11.16 33.41 -6.04
C GLN A 90 12.29 32.85 -6.91
N LYS A 91 12.66 31.59 -6.71
CA LYS A 91 13.69 30.94 -7.52
C LYS A 91 13.30 30.86 -8.99
N TYR A 92 12.03 30.63 -9.29
CA TYR A 92 11.51 30.62 -10.66
C TYR A 92 11.67 31.99 -11.33
N ALA A 93 11.37 33.08 -10.62
CA ALA A 93 11.55 34.43 -11.13
C ALA A 93 13.03 34.80 -11.37
N ASP A 94 13.93 34.27 -10.53
CA ASP A 94 15.38 34.50 -10.60
C ASP A 94 16.11 33.55 -11.57
N SER A 95 15.38 32.62 -12.19
CA SER A 95 15.92 31.50 -12.97
C SER A 95 15.81 31.67 -14.49
N GLY A 96 16.73 31.04 -15.23
CA GLY A 96 16.63 30.90 -16.68
C GLY A 96 15.57 29.86 -17.10
N PRO A 97 15.26 29.76 -18.41
CA PRO A 97 14.21 28.87 -18.92
C PRO A 97 14.41 27.39 -18.57
N VAL A 98 15.66 26.94 -18.44
CA VAL A 98 15.99 25.57 -18.05
C VAL A 98 15.68 25.37 -16.57
N GLU A 99 16.19 26.21 -15.68
CA GLU A 99 15.95 26.05 -14.24
C GLU A 99 14.47 26.24 -13.88
N GLN A 100 13.78 27.17 -14.56
CA GLN A 100 12.33 27.34 -14.45
C GLN A 100 11.55 26.07 -14.74
N ALA A 101 11.96 25.32 -15.77
CA ALA A 101 11.27 24.08 -16.06
C ALA A 101 11.63 22.96 -15.08
N ALA A 102 12.81 22.97 -14.46
CA ALA A 102 13.19 22.02 -13.42
C ALA A 102 12.36 22.26 -12.16
N ILE A 103 12.12 23.53 -11.82
CA ILE A 103 11.19 23.94 -10.78
C ILE A 103 9.76 23.52 -11.14
N ARG A 104 9.32 23.70 -12.39
CA ARG A 104 7.98 23.22 -12.84
C ARG A 104 7.86 21.71 -12.74
N GLY A 105 8.87 20.94 -13.14
CA GLY A 105 8.86 19.48 -13.03
C GLY A 105 8.90 18.99 -11.59
N LEU A 106 9.61 19.70 -10.72
CA LEU A 106 9.59 19.49 -9.27
C LEU A 106 8.20 19.77 -8.68
N ILE A 107 7.54 20.86 -9.08
CA ILE A 107 6.19 21.19 -8.65
C ILE A 107 5.23 20.15 -9.23
N ILE A 108 5.01 20.12 -10.54
CA ILE A 108 3.88 19.40 -11.14
C ILE A 108 4.10 17.88 -11.17
N GLY A 109 5.33 17.40 -10.96
CA GLY A 109 5.68 15.97 -11.08
C GLY A 109 5.65 15.46 -12.52
N THR A 110 5.61 16.36 -13.49
CA THR A 110 5.56 16.08 -14.93
C THR A 110 6.81 16.60 -15.65
N THR A 111 7.16 15.97 -16.77
CA THR A 111 8.47 16.10 -17.43
C THR A 111 8.43 16.93 -18.72
N ASP A 112 7.32 17.59 -19.00
CA ASP A 112 7.23 18.41 -20.20
C ASP A 112 8.05 19.68 -20.00
N LEU A 113 9.14 19.76 -20.78
CA LEU A 113 9.96 20.94 -21.12
C LEU A 113 11.28 21.13 -20.38
N LEU A 114 12.27 20.26 -20.48
CA LEU A 114 13.63 20.65 -20.06
C LEU A 114 14.68 20.42 -21.16
N PRO A 115 15.25 21.51 -21.72
CA PRO A 115 16.35 21.42 -22.68
C PRO A 115 17.68 21.09 -22.00
N ASN A 116 18.51 20.33 -22.71
CA ASN A 116 19.89 20.00 -22.36
C ASN A 116 20.73 21.26 -22.10
N SER A 117 20.90 21.70 -20.84
CA SER A 117 22.13 22.34 -20.34
C SER A 117 22.02 22.70 -18.86
N ASP A 118 23.06 22.29 -18.10
CA ASP A 118 23.39 22.71 -16.73
C ASP A 118 22.61 22.05 -15.57
N SER A 119 22.79 20.73 -15.43
CA SER A 119 22.30 19.95 -14.28
C SER A 119 22.79 20.50 -12.93
N ALA A 120 23.97 21.13 -12.87
CA ALA A 120 24.55 21.63 -11.63
C ALA A 120 23.77 22.84 -11.07
N LYS A 121 23.41 23.81 -11.92
CA LYS A 121 22.60 24.97 -11.51
C LYS A 121 21.19 24.58 -11.12
N SER A 122 20.57 23.70 -11.91
CA SER A 122 19.24 23.18 -11.59
C SER A 122 19.26 22.41 -10.26
N LYS A 123 20.26 21.55 -10.01
CA LYS A 123 20.45 20.87 -8.71
C LYS A 123 20.63 21.85 -7.54
N ALA A 124 21.42 22.91 -7.72
CA ALA A 124 21.64 23.92 -6.69
C ALA A 124 20.34 24.67 -6.32
N ILE A 125 19.53 25.03 -7.31
CA ILE A 125 18.24 25.71 -7.07
C ILE A 125 17.23 24.76 -6.40
N LEU A 126 17.14 23.52 -6.87
CA LEU A 126 16.30 22.51 -6.22
C LEU A 126 16.72 22.33 -4.77
N LYS A 127 18.03 22.32 -4.48
CA LYS A 127 18.56 22.22 -3.12
C LYS A 127 18.11 23.36 -2.21
N GLU A 128 18.17 24.59 -2.71
CA GLU A 128 17.70 25.75 -1.96
C GLU A 128 16.19 25.68 -1.68
N ILE A 129 15.38 25.26 -2.67
CA ILE A 129 13.93 25.06 -2.50
C ILE A 129 13.64 24.01 -1.43
N PHE A 130 14.33 22.86 -1.47
CA PHE A 130 14.13 21.79 -0.49
C PHE A 130 14.66 22.14 0.91
N SER A 131 15.71 22.96 1.01
CA SER A 131 16.26 23.40 2.30
C SER A 131 15.32 24.32 3.09
N ALA A 132 14.36 24.95 2.41
CA ALA A 132 13.33 25.77 3.04
C ALA A 132 12.19 24.95 3.69
N LEU A 133 12.22 23.62 3.57
CA LEU A 133 11.25 22.73 4.18
C LEU A 133 11.62 22.47 5.64
N ASP A 134 10.97 23.17 6.58
CA ASP A 134 11.06 22.82 7.99
C ASP A 134 10.11 21.66 8.32
N ALA A 135 10.62 20.69 9.08
CA ALA A 135 10.15 19.32 9.07
C ALA A 135 9.09 19.02 10.13
N TYR A 136 7.98 19.75 10.24
CA TYR A 136 6.83 19.24 11.01
C TYR A 136 5.51 20.03 10.84
N THR A 137 4.65 19.65 9.89
CA THR A 137 3.19 19.93 9.97
C THR A 137 2.40 19.10 8.93
N ILE A 138 2.39 17.76 9.08
CA ILE A 138 1.51 16.87 8.27
C ILE A 138 0.26 16.44 9.07
N ARG A 139 0.18 16.75 10.36
CA ARG A 139 -0.91 16.30 11.24
C ARG A 139 -1.84 17.47 11.62
N GLY A 140 -2.74 17.81 10.72
CA GLY A 140 -3.75 18.84 10.97
C GLY A 140 -4.67 19.18 9.79
N ASN A 141 -4.47 18.56 8.63
CA ASN A 141 -5.17 18.94 7.40
C ASN A 141 -6.36 18.01 7.11
N SER A 142 -7.48 18.59 6.64
CA SER A 142 -8.67 17.90 6.13
C SER A 142 -8.35 16.81 5.10
N ASP A 143 -7.27 16.98 4.33
CA ASP A 143 -6.90 16.05 3.26
C ASP A 143 -6.28 14.76 3.80
N PHE A 144 -5.53 14.85 4.90
CA PHE A 144 -5.03 13.67 5.62
C PHE A 144 -6.19 12.86 6.20
N SER A 145 -7.18 13.53 6.79
CA SER A 145 -8.39 12.89 7.33
C SER A 145 -9.22 12.20 6.23
N GLN A 146 -9.32 12.80 5.04
CA GLN A 146 -9.99 12.19 3.89
C GLN A 146 -9.26 10.94 3.40
N ALA A 147 -7.93 11.02 3.26
CA ALA A 147 -7.11 9.88 2.87
C ALA A 147 -7.21 8.74 3.91
N TYR A 148 -7.17 9.08 5.19
CA TYR A 148 -7.37 8.14 6.29
C TYR A 148 -8.74 7.46 6.19
N GLY A 149 -9.83 8.23 6.05
CA GLY A 149 -11.18 7.69 5.96
C GLY A 149 -11.39 6.73 4.78
N ARG A 150 -10.86 7.06 3.60
CA ARG A 150 -10.91 6.17 2.42
C ARG A 150 -10.11 4.89 2.63
N LEU A 151 -8.89 5.03 3.12
CA LEU A 151 -8.04 3.87 3.41
C LEU A 151 -8.66 2.94 4.46
N GLN A 152 -9.29 3.52 5.49
CA GLN A 152 -10.01 2.78 6.52
C GLN A 152 -11.21 2.03 5.93
N ALA A 153 -11.96 2.66 5.03
CA ALA A 153 -13.09 2.01 4.35
C ALA A 153 -12.63 0.77 3.58
N ASN A 154 -11.49 0.84 2.88
CA ASN A 154 -10.93 -0.31 2.17
C ASN A 154 -10.47 -1.42 3.12
N LEU A 155 -9.72 -1.10 4.18
CA LEU A 155 -9.28 -2.10 5.16
C LEU A 155 -10.45 -2.80 5.84
N ASN A 156 -11.53 -2.08 6.12
CA ASN A 156 -12.75 -2.64 6.71
C ASN A 156 -13.47 -3.66 5.81
N THR A 157 -13.09 -3.75 4.53
CA THR A 157 -13.56 -4.79 3.61
C THR A 157 -12.62 -5.99 3.53
N CYS A 158 -11.61 -6.10 4.40
CA CYS A 158 -10.56 -7.13 4.45
C CYS A 158 -9.65 -7.19 3.21
N GLN A 159 -9.53 -6.11 2.44
CA GLN A 159 -8.62 -6.08 1.30
C GLN A 159 -7.16 -5.99 1.76
N ARG A 160 -6.25 -6.58 0.98
CA ARG A 160 -4.80 -6.40 1.13
C ARG A 160 -4.40 -5.11 0.44
N ILE A 161 -3.94 -4.13 1.21
CA ILE A 161 -3.63 -2.80 0.66
C ILE A 161 -2.14 -2.57 0.56
N ILE A 162 -1.70 -2.12 -0.61
CA ILE A 162 -0.36 -1.57 -0.83
C ILE A 162 -0.49 -0.07 -1.05
N LEU A 163 -0.05 0.72 -0.08
CA LEU A 163 0.11 2.17 -0.25
C LEU A 163 1.20 2.44 -1.27
N VAL A 164 0.88 3.18 -2.31
CA VAL A 164 1.85 3.59 -3.33
C VAL A 164 2.11 5.08 -3.19
N GLY A 165 3.33 5.42 -2.78
CA GLY A 165 3.81 6.79 -2.76
C GLY A 165 4.75 7.04 -3.93
N HIS A 166 4.67 8.23 -4.51
CA HIS A 166 5.63 8.70 -5.52
C HIS A 166 6.18 10.07 -5.11
N SER A 167 7.50 10.27 -5.23
CA SER A 167 8.15 11.54 -4.95
C SER A 167 7.74 12.08 -3.55
N GLN A 168 7.33 13.33 -3.46
CA GLN A 168 6.84 13.94 -2.22
C GLN A 168 5.61 13.24 -1.59
N GLY A 169 4.81 12.47 -2.36
CA GLY A 169 3.67 11.71 -1.85
C GLY A 169 4.06 10.70 -0.78
N ASN A 170 5.31 10.24 -0.81
CA ASN A 170 5.87 9.32 0.18
C ASN A 170 5.88 9.88 1.63
N PHE A 171 5.96 11.20 1.82
CA PHE A 171 5.83 11.79 3.16
C PHE A 171 4.42 11.55 3.74
N TYR A 172 3.38 11.71 2.92
CA TYR A 172 2.00 11.43 3.31
C TYR A 172 1.76 9.93 3.50
N SER A 173 2.29 9.09 2.60
CA SER A 173 2.20 7.64 2.74
C SER A 173 2.84 7.15 4.05
N ASN A 174 4.02 7.65 4.42
CA ASN A 174 4.66 7.32 5.70
C ASN A 174 3.81 7.77 6.90
N GLY A 175 3.21 8.96 6.81
CA GLY A 175 2.30 9.48 7.83
C GLY A 175 1.05 8.60 8.01
N LEU A 176 0.41 8.23 6.89
CA LEU A 176 -0.76 7.33 6.88
C LEU A 176 -0.40 5.96 7.43
N LEU A 177 0.67 5.35 6.93
CA LEU A 177 1.15 4.04 7.39
C LEU A 177 1.37 4.05 8.91
N SER A 178 2.07 5.06 9.43
CA SER A 178 2.32 5.19 10.87
C SER A 178 1.03 5.42 11.66
N ALA A 179 0.07 6.21 11.14
CA ALA A 179 -1.20 6.45 11.82
C ALA A 179 -2.03 5.16 11.93
N PHE A 180 -2.09 4.36 10.87
CA PHE A 180 -2.84 3.10 10.86
C PHE A 180 -2.24 2.06 11.80
N TYR A 181 -0.92 1.84 11.75
CA TYR A 181 -0.29 0.87 12.65
C TYR A 181 -0.39 1.24 14.14
N ASN A 182 -0.60 2.52 14.47
CA ASN A 182 -0.78 2.97 15.85
C ASN A 182 -2.23 3.05 16.32
N GLY A 183 -3.20 3.17 15.40
CA GLY A 183 -4.57 3.54 15.75
C GLY A 183 -5.69 2.72 15.11
N TYR A 184 -5.38 1.86 14.14
CA TYR A 184 -6.39 1.02 13.49
C TYR A 184 -6.48 -0.36 14.14
N SER A 185 -7.73 -0.80 14.35
CA SER A 185 -8.07 -2.18 14.70
C SER A 185 -9.01 -2.73 13.64
N HIS A 186 -8.80 -3.99 13.29
CA HIS A 186 -9.72 -4.78 12.48
C HIS A 186 -11.08 -4.91 13.18
N LYS A 187 -12.10 -5.32 12.43
CA LYS A 187 -13.46 -5.49 12.96
C LYS A 187 -13.57 -6.49 14.11
N ASP A 188 -12.66 -7.47 14.16
CA ASP A 188 -12.58 -8.44 15.25
C ASP A 188 -11.80 -7.91 16.48
N GLY A 189 -11.37 -6.65 16.45
CA GLY A 189 -10.60 -5.99 17.51
C GLY A 189 -9.10 -6.25 17.44
N SER A 190 -8.63 -7.11 16.54
CA SER A 190 -7.20 -7.36 16.37
C SER A 190 -6.50 -6.15 15.75
N ASN A 191 -5.22 -5.95 16.06
CA ASN A 191 -4.46 -4.80 15.58
C ASN A 191 -3.72 -5.11 14.27
N LEU A 192 -3.33 -4.05 13.56
CA LEU A 192 -2.64 -4.15 12.28
C LEU A 192 -1.19 -4.64 12.39
N PHE A 193 -0.57 -4.54 13.57
CA PHE A 193 0.80 -4.99 13.78
C PHE A 193 0.88 -6.52 13.77
N ASP A 194 -0.05 -7.18 14.45
CA ASP A 194 -0.17 -8.64 14.52
C ASP A 194 -0.73 -9.25 13.22
N TYR A 195 -1.71 -8.58 12.61
CA TYR A 195 -2.36 -9.01 11.37
C TYR A 195 -2.27 -7.90 10.30
N PRO A 196 -1.09 -7.70 9.70
CA PRO A 196 -0.89 -6.65 8.73
C PRO A 196 -1.69 -6.91 7.45
N MET A 197 -2.62 -6.01 7.15
CA MET A 197 -3.32 -5.94 5.85
C MET A 197 -3.01 -4.64 5.09
N LEU A 198 -2.08 -3.84 5.62
CA LEU A 198 -1.60 -2.60 5.04
C LEU A 198 -0.08 -2.63 4.90
N SER A 199 0.40 -2.26 3.72
CA SER A 199 1.81 -2.24 3.37
C SER A 199 2.16 -1.00 2.55
N TYR A 200 3.43 -0.87 2.16
CA TYR A 200 3.90 0.33 1.48
C TYR A 200 4.96 0.06 0.39
N MET A 201 4.76 0.70 -0.75
CA MET A 201 5.69 0.76 -1.88
C MET A 201 6.02 2.23 -2.19
N GLY A 202 7.25 2.64 -1.91
CA GLY A 202 7.75 3.97 -2.23
C GLY A 202 8.47 4.03 -3.58
N ILE A 203 8.10 4.97 -4.43
CA ILE A 203 8.74 5.20 -5.73
C ILE A 203 9.34 6.60 -5.71
N ALA A 204 10.60 6.75 -6.13
CA ALA A 204 11.36 8.01 -6.04
C ALA A 204 11.29 8.60 -4.62
N LEU A 205 11.98 7.98 -3.66
CA LEU A 205 11.67 8.12 -2.24
C LEU A 205 12.49 9.25 -1.56
N PRO A 206 11.87 10.38 -1.15
CA PRO A 206 12.56 11.51 -0.52
C PRO A 206 12.74 11.39 0.99
N THR A 207 12.28 10.30 1.59
CA THR A 207 12.37 10.11 3.04
C THR A 207 13.70 9.48 3.41
N SER A 208 14.20 9.76 4.60
CA SER A 208 15.42 9.13 5.14
C SER A 208 15.23 7.64 5.46
N VAL A 209 13.98 7.19 5.62
CA VAL A 209 13.60 5.80 5.86
C VAL A 209 12.34 5.48 5.06
N ALA A 210 12.35 4.40 4.28
CA ALA A 210 11.17 3.89 3.59
C ALA A 210 10.14 3.39 4.61
N GLY A 211 8.91 3.91 4.59
CA GLY A 211 7.87 3.51 5.55
C GLY A 211 8.05 4.04 6.98
N GLY A 212 9.05 4.90 7.22
CA GLY A 212 9.31 5.49 8.53
C GLY A 212 9.57 4.45 9.64
N PRO A 213 9.01 4.64 10.85
CA PRO A 213 9.18 3.68 11.96
C PRO A 213 8.68 2.26 11.62
N ILE A 214 7.54 2.17 10.92
CA ILE A 214 6.99 0.87 10.47
C ILE A 214 7.97 0.20 9.51
N GLY A 215 8.50 0.99 8.56
CA GLY A 215 9.68 0.70 7.75
C GLY A 215 10.77 -0.11 8.42
N SER A 216 11.22 0.42 9.55
CA SER A 216 12.36 -0.13 10.31
C SER A 216 11.99 -1.41 11.06
N SER A 217 10.75 -1.49 11.58
CA SER A 217 10.27 -2.65 12.35
C SER A 217 9.79 -3.82 11.47
N ARG A 218 9.29 -3.54 10.26
CA ARG A 218 8.61 -4.47 9.36
C ARG A 218 9.10 -4.33 7.91
N PRO A 219 10.42 -4.52 7.63
CA PRO A 219 10.95 -4.39 6.27
C PRO A 219 10.34 -5.40 5.28
N ASP A 220 9.76 -6.49 5.79
CA ASP A 220 9.00 -7.49 5.03
C ASP A 220 7.76 -6.92 4.33
N LEU A 221 7.20 -5.81 4.84
CA LEU A 221 6.00 -5.14 4.32
C LEU A 221 6.30 -3.90 3.47
N ILE A 222 7.58 -3.64 3.21
CA ILE A 222 8.05 -2.37 2.69
C ILE A 222 8.89 -2.62 1.45
N GLY A 223 8.58 -1.89 0.39
CA GLY A 223 9.34 -1.87 -0.84
C GLY A 223 9.66 -0.43 -1.21
N HIS A 224 10.80 -0.21 -1.84
CA HIS A 224 11.04 1.07 -2.48
C HIS A 224 11.94 0.92 -3.70
N ILE A 225 11.80 1.86 -4.62
CA ILE A 225 12.69 2.01 -5.77
C ILE A 225 13.02 3.48 -5.97
N THR A 226 14.28 3.78 -6.26
CA THR A 226 14.74 5.11 -6.67
C THR A 226 15.87 4.90 -7.67
N ASN A 227 15.69 5.44 -8.87
CA ASN A 227 16.68 5.34 -9.94
C ASN A 227 17.92 6.17 -9.56
N ASP A 228 19.12 5.69 -9.91
CA ASP A 228 20.37 6.42 -9.74
C ASP A 228 20.51 7.63 -10.68
N ASN A 229 19.78 7.62 -11.80
CA ASN A 229 19.66 8.73 -12.73
C ASN A 229 18.44 9.65 -12.47
N ASP A 230 17.77 9.50 -11.33
CA ASP A 230 16.70 10.41 -10.91
C ASP A 230 17.30 11.70 -10.35
N TYR A 231 17.42 12.71 -11.22
CA TYR A 231 18.08 13.98 -10.89
C TYR A 231 17.34 14.77 -9.81
N ILE A 232 16.01 14.65 -9.74
CA ILE A 232 15.21 15.27 -8.68
C ILE A 232 15.56 14.63 -7.35
N MET A 233 15.62 13.29 -7.31
CA MET A 233 15.95 12.57 -6.10
C MET A 233 17.41 12.72 -5.68
N GLU A 234 18.33 12.89 -6.62
CA GLU A 234 19.71 13.27 -6.33
C GLU A 234 19.77 14.63 -5.63
N ALA A 235 19.08 15.65 -6.15
CA ALA A 235 19.02 16.96 -5.51
C ALA A 235 18.40 16.87 -4.11
N VAL A 236 17.30 16.14 -3.92
CA VAL A 236 16.68 15.92 -2.60
C VAL A 236 17.68 15.32 -1.61
N ARG A 237 18.39 14.24 -2.02
CA ARG A 237 19.39 13.56 -1.18
C ARG A 237 20.51 14.48 -0.74
N GLU A 238 21.00 15.36 -1.62
CA GLU A 238 22.06 16.33 -1.33
C GLU A 238 21.62 17.51 -0.44
N SER A 239 20.30 17.65 -0.22
CA SER A 239 19.70 18.82 0.41
C SER A 239 19.21 18.52 1.81
N ILE A 240 18.26 17.58 1.92
CA ILE A 240 17.56 17.26 3.18
C ILE A 240 17.89 15.85 3.69
N GLY A 241 18.70 15.09 2.94
CA GLY A 241 18.99 13.69 3.21
C GLY A 241 17.79 12.79 2.85
N ALA A 242 18.04 11.75 2.06
CA ALA A 242 17.04 10.75 1.71
C ALA A 242 17.70 9.39 1.50
N VAL A 243 16.89 8.32 1.44
CA VAL A 243 17.40 6.97 1.14
C VAL A 243 18.24 6.96 -0.16
N PRO A 244 19.34 6.20 -0.22
CA PRO A 244 20.12 6.07 -1.45
C PRO A 244 19.28 5.54 -2.62
N ALA A 245 19.65 5.94 -3.83
CA ALA A 245 19.16 5.27 -5.03
C ALA A 245 19.55 3.77 -4.98
N ASN A 246 18.62 2.91 -5.38
CA ASN A 246 18.75 1.46 -5.26
C ASN A 246 18.45 0.73 -6.57
N TYR A 247 18.41 1.46 -7.69
CA TYR A 247 18.21 0.89 -9.02
C TYR A 247 19.09 1.60 -10.05
N ASN A 248 19.88 0.81 -10.79
CA ASN A 248 20.71 1.30 -11.89
C ASN A 248 19.84 1.46 -13.14
N ALA A 249 19.53 2.70 -13.49
CA ALA A 249 18.65 3.03 -14.60
C ALA A 249 19.44 3.58 -15.80
N SER A 250 19.13 3.05 -16.98
CA SER A 250 19.62 3.66 -18.22
C SER A 250 18.89 4.97 -18.51
N PHE A 251 19.65 5.99 -18.92
CA PHE A 251 19.11 7.26 -19.41
C PHE A 251 18.14 7.05 -20.58
N THR A 252 17.12 7.92 -20.67
CA THR A 252 16.20 7.93 -21.81
C THR A 252 15.77 9.35 -22.15
N PHE A 253 15.43 9.60 -23.42
CA PHE A 253 14.85 10.87 -23.86
C PHE A 253 13.36 11.02 -23.49
N ALA A 254 12.64 9.91 -23.25
CA ALA A 254 11.22 9.93 -22.90
C ALA A 254 10.96 10.44 -21.47
N ASP A 255 11.96 10.29 -20.60
CA ASP A 255 12.07 11.00 -19.33
C ASP A 255 13.56 11.15 -19.00
N TRP A 256 14.09 12.31 -19.35
CA TRP A 256 15.49 12.64 -19.12
C TRP A 256 15.76 13.02 -17.65
N THR A 257 14.71 13.35 -16.85
CA THR A 257 14.86 13.59 -15.40
C THR A 257 15.02 12.30 -14.60
N GLY A 258 14.54 11.18 -15.15
CA GLY A 258 14.50 9.89 -14.48
C GLY A 258 13.46 9.78 -13.35
N HIS A 259 12.53 10.75 -13.24
CA HIS A 259 11.67 10.94 -12.06
C HIS A 259 10.18 10.58 -12.26
N SER A 260 9.64 10.70 -13.47
CA SER A 260 8.21 10.51 -13.75
C SER A 260 7.74 9.11 -13.34
N LEU A 261 6.65 9.04 -12.58
CA LEU A 261 6.04 7.77 -12.17
C LEU A 261 5.82 6.85 -13.39
N GLY A 262 5.23 7.39 -14.46
CA GLY A 262 4.94 6.64 -15.67
C GLY A 262 6.18 6.26 -16.45
N ASN A 263 6.89 7.26 -16.97
CA ASN A 263 7.93 7.03 -17.97
C ASN A 263 9.24 6.50 -17.37
N ALA A 264 9.61 6.88 -16.15
CA ALA A 264 10.84 6.39 -15.52
C ALA A 264 10.64 5.09 -14.74
N TYR A 265 9.46 4.87 -14.14
CA TYR A 265 9.26 3.76 -13.20
C TYR A 265 8.28 2.68 -13.71
N LEU A 266 7.07 3.05 -14.15
CA LEU A 266 6.02 2.06 -14.44
C LEU A 266 6.04 1.47 -15.86
N LYS A 267 6.52 2.22 -16.87
CA LYS A 267 6.56 1.75 -18.27
C LYS A 267 7.86 1.05 -18.65
N ARG A 268 8.91 1.18 -17.83
CA ARG A 268 10.22 0.58 -18.08
C ARG A 268 10.23 -0.82 -17.52
N SER A 269 10.46 -1.84 -18.35
CA SER A 269 10.33 -3.25 -17.95
C SER A 269 11.17 -3.62 -16.73
N GLY A 270 12.40 -3.09 -16.60
CA GLY A 270 13.27 -3.38 -15.47
C GLY A 270 12.76 -2.79 -14.14
N GLN A 271 12.48 -1.48 -14.11
CA GLN A 271 11.89 -0.81 -12.94
C GLN A 271 10.53 -1.41 -12.59
N ALA A 272 9.65 -1.57 -13.59
CA ALA A 272 8.32 -2.14 -13.41
C ALA A 272 8.38 -3.56 -12.83
N SER A 273 9.30 -4.41 -13.33
CA SER A 273 9.51 -5.75 -12.78
C SER A 273 10.02 -5.71 -11.34
N THR A 274 10.88 -4.75 -11.01
CA THR A 274 11.40 -4.56 -9.64
C THR A 274 10.30 -4.09 -8.68
N ILE A 275 9.47 -3.14 -9.11
CA ILE A 275 8.29 -2.68 -8.36
C ILE A 275 7.33 -3.86 -8.16
N ALA A 276 7.04 -4.62 -9.22
CA ALA A 276 6.14 -5.77 -9.16
C ALA A 276 6.66 -6.86 -8.23
N SER A 277 7.96 -7.17 -8.30
CA SER A 277 8.60 -8.15 -7.42
C SER A 277 8.47 -7.74 -5.94
N ASN A 278 8.71 -6.46 -5.62
CA ASN A 278 8.49 -5.95 -4.28
C ASN A 278 7.02 -6.05 -3.85
N MET A 279 6.08 -5.58 -4.68
CA MET A 279 4.65 -5.65 -4.38
C MET A 279 4.16 -7.10 -4.19
N LYS A 280 4.66 -8.05 -4.98
CA LYS A 280 4.34 -9.48 -4.84
C LYS A 280 4.86 -10.06 -3.53
N ARG A 281 6.12 -9.78 -3.19
CA ARG A 281 6.71 -10.18 -1.90
C ARG A 281 5.89 -9.63 -0.74
N ILE A 282 5.60 -8.34 -0.78
CA ILE A 282 4.84 -7.64 0.25
C ILE A 282 3.43 -8.22 0.39
N ALA A 283 2.72 -8.41 -0.74
CA ALA A 283 1.37 -8.95 -0.72
C ALA A 283 1.29 -10.33 -0.05
N LYS A 284 2.30 -11.19 -0.24
CA LYS A 284 2.42 -12.50 0.41
C LYS A 284 2.69 -12.42 1.92
N ASN A 285 3.37 -11.37 2.36
CA ASN A 285 3.67 -11.13 3.78
C ASN A 285 2.53 -10.42 4.53
N LEU A 286 1.51 -9.92 3.83
CA LEU A 286 0.28 -9.47 4.49
C LEU A 286 -0.43 -10.70 5.09
N LEU A 287 -0.93 -10.57 6.30
CA LEU A 287 -1.55 -11.65 7.05
C LEU A 287 -2.91 -11.17 7.56
N PRO A 288 -4.01 -11.83 7.14
CA PRO A 288 -5.33 -11.39 7.56
C PRO A 288 -5.61 -11.75 9.02
N PRO A 289 -6.57 -11.05 9.65
CA PRO A 289 -7.16 -11.48 10.92
C PRO A 289 -7.80 -12.88 10.80
N SER A 290 -8.40 -13.38 11.86
CA SER A 290 -8.91 -14.76 11.82
C SER A 290 -9.99 -14.97 10.76
N LEU A 291 -9.87 -16.06 9.99
CA LEU A 291 -10.71 -16.42 8.86
C LEU A 291 -11.75 -17.49 9.19
N HIS A 292 -11.76 -18.04 10.41
CA HIS A 292 -12.61 -19.18 10.78
C HIS A 292 -14.12 -18.97 10.52
N LYS A 293 -14.58 -17.71 10.44
CA LYS A 293 -15.98 -17.35 10.17
C LYS A 293 -16.35 -17.29 8.69
N GLN A 294 -15.40 -17.46 7.76
CA GLN A 294 -15.69 -17.41 6.32
C GLN A 294 -16.71 -18.47 5.92
N LEU A 295 -16.55 -19.71 6.39
CA LEU A 295 -17.45 -20.82 6.10
C LEU A 295 -17.84 -21.55 7.38
N SER A 296 -19.07 -21.35 7.82
CA SER A 296 -19.68 -22.21 8.83
C SER A 296 -19.95 -23.60 8.25
N VAL A 297 -19.61 -24.65 8.99
CA VAL A 297 -19.75 -26.04 8.55
C VAL A 297 -20.61 -26.82 9.54
N SER A 298 -21.49 -27.68 9.00
CA SER A 298 -22.24 -28.64 9.81
C SER A 298 -21.38 -29.90 9.99
N SER A 299 -20.60 -29.94 11.07
CA SER A 299 -19.77 -31.10 11.44
C SER A 299 -19.80 -31.30 12.95
N SER A 300 -19.63 -32.54 13.41
CA SER A 300 -19.52 -32.85 14.84
C SER A 300 -18.21 -32.36 15.48
N ALA A 301 -17.20 -32.06 14.67
CA ALA A 301 -15.85 -31.72 15.13
C ALA A 301 -15.43 -30.27 14.82
N ILE A 302 -16.06 -29.63 13.84
CA ILE A 302 -15.64 -28.33 13.29
C ILE A 302 -16.89 -27.47 13.12
N ASN A 303 -16.84 -26.23 13.60
CA ASN A 303 -17.93 -25.25 13.51
C ASN A 303 -17.71 -24.28 12.35
N GLY A 304 -16.45 -23.90 12.10
CA GLY A 304 -16.08 -22.88 11.13
C GLY A 304 -14.71 -23.14 10.51
N MET A 305 -14.51 -22.66 9.31
CA MET A 305 -13.20 -22.68 8.66
C MET A 305 -13.07 -21.52 7.66
N GLY A 306 -11.84 -21.14 7.36
CA GLY A 306 -11.54 -20.17 6.31
C GLY A 306 -10.11 -20.27 5.84
N TYR A 307 -9.84 -19.73 4.66
CA TYR A 307 -8.56 -19.87 3.99
C TYR A 307 -8.20 -18.60 3.24
N SER A 308 -6.92 -18.24 3.27
CA SER A 308 -6.36 -17.23 2.37
C SER A 308 -5.30 -17.87 1.49
N LYS A 309 -5.50 -17.77 0.18
CA LYS A 309 -4.59 -18.29 -0.84
C LYS A 309 -3.26 -17.53 -0.86
N ILE A 310 -3.29 -16.21 -0.68
CA ILE A 310 -2.07 -15.41 -0.79
C ILE A 310 -1.09 -15.69 0.35
N SER A 311 -1.59 -15.85 1.58
CA SER A 311 -0.74 -16.17 2.74
C SER A 311 -0.69 -17.66 3.10
N GLU A 312 -1.42 -18.51 2.35
CA GLU A 312 -1.51 -19.97 2.57
C GLU A 312 -1.85 -20.36 4.02
N VAL A 313 -2.77 -19.61 4.64
CA VAL A 313 -3.23 -19.86 6.01
C VAL A 313 -4.63 -20.42 6.02
N LEU A 314 -4.83 -21.49 6.79
CA LEU A 314 -6.11 -22.14 7.03
C LEU A 314 -6.49 -21.98 8.50
N ASP A 315 -7.59 -21.31 8.76
CA ASP A 315 -8.15 -21.20 10.11
C ASP A 315 -9.28 -22.22 10.28
N ILE A 316 -9.28 -22.91 11.42
CA ILE A 316 -10.29 -23.92 11.77
C ILE A 316 -10.80 -23.61 13.18
N GLU A 317 -12.12 -23.45 13.31
CA GLU A 317 -12.83 -23.41 14.58
C GLU A 317 -13.38 -24.81 14.91
N PHE A 318 -12.92 -25.41 16.00
CA PHE A 318 -13.39 -26.71 16.47
C PHE A 318 -14.70 -26.59 17.25
N SER A 319 -15.37 -27.72 17.48
CA SER A 319 -16.67 -27.74 18.17
C SER A 319 -16.63 -27.30 19.63
N ASP A 320 -15.44 -27.27 20.25
CA ASP A 320 -15.20 -26.70 21.58
C ASP A 320 -15.00 -25.18 21.59
N GLY A 321 -15.06 -24.53 20.41
CA GLY A 321 -14.88 -23.10 20.22
C GLY A 321 -13.43 -22.64 20.09
N THR A 322 -12.45 -23.55 20.17
CA THR A 322 -11.05 -23.19 19.95
C THR A 322 -10.77 -22.95 18.47
N VAL A 323 -9.97 -21.92 18.17
CA VAL A 323 -9.59 -21.58 16.80
C VAL A 323 -8.09 -21.77 16.63
N TYR A 324 -7.71 -22.48 15.57
CA TYR A 324 -6.32 -22.69 15.19
C TYR A 324 -6.05 -22.21 13.78
N ARG A 325 -4.92 -21.53 13.60
CA ARG A 325 -4.35 -21.18 12.30
C ARG A 325 -3.29 -22.19 11.93
N TYR A 326 -3.44 -22.81 10.77
CA TYR A 326 -2.45 -23.69 10.14
C TYR A 326 -1.76 -22.92 9.02
N GLU A 327 -0.43 -22.98 8.97
CA GLU A 327 0.41 -22.21 8.05
C GLU A 327 0.92 -23.07 6.89
N SER A 328 1.23 -22.42 5.76
CA SER A 328 1.75 -23.05 4.55
C SER A 328 0.89 -24.22 4.05
N VAL A 329 -0.44 -24.07 4.18
CA VAL A 329 -1.40 -25.06 3.70
C VAL A 329 -1.68 -24.82 2.22
N PRO A 330 -1.35 -25.75 1.30
CA PRO A 330 -1.57 -25.53 -0.12
C PRO A 330 -3.05 -25.40 -0.49
N GLU A 331 -3.35 -24.62 -1.53
CA GLU A 331 -4.72 -24.42 -2.04
C GLU A 331 -5.40 -25.75 -2.42
N SER A 332 -4.64 -26.74 -2.89
CA SER A 332 -5.17 -28.07 -3.21
C SER A 332 -5.69 -28.82 -1.99
N VAL A 333 -5.05 -28.64 -0.83
CA VAL A 333 -5.46 -29.22 0.45
C VAL A 333 -6.69 -28.50 0.97
N TRP A 334 -6.74 -27.16 0.87
CA TRP A 334 -7.94 -26.39 1.16
C TRP A 334 -9.14 -26.85 0.32
N ASN A 335 -9.00 -26.95 -1.00
CA ASN A 335 -10.08 -27.36 -1.90
C ASN A 335 -10.61 -28.77 -1.57
N SER A 336 -9.68 -29.69 -1.25
CA SER A 336 -10.02 -31.05 -0.82
C SER A 336 -10.70 -31.06 0.54
N PHE A 337 -10.25 -30.25 1.49
CA PHE A 337 -10.86 -30.14 2.81
C PHE A 337 -12.27 -29.53 2.73
N LYS A 338 -12.42 -28.43 1.98
CA LYS A 338 -13.70 -27.75 1.73
C LYS A 338 -14.73 -28.70 1.11
N SER A 339 -14.33 -29.58 0.20
CA SER A 339 -15.21 -30.56 -0.47
C SER A 339 -15.39 -31.90 0.26
N ALA A 340 -14.56 -32.22 1.27
CA ALA A 340 -14.61 -33.51 1.97
C ALA A 340 -15.98 -33.79 2.63
N SER A 341 -16.49 -35.01 2.47
CA SER A 341 -17.75 -35.46 3.09
C SER A 341 -17.69 -35.57 4.62
N SER A 342 -16.50 -35.79 5.18
CA SER A 342 -16.25 -35.77 6.62
C SER A 342 -15.04 -34.88 6.92
N LYS A 343 -15.33 -33.68 7.44
CA LYS A 343 -14.32 -32.67 7.79
C LYS A 343 -13.33 -33.20 8.82
N GLY A 344 -13.82 -33.78 9.91
CA GLY A 344 -12.97 -34.38 10.95
C GLY A 344 -12.06 -35.51 10.43
N LYS A 345 -12.57 -36.40 9.58
CA LYS A 345 -11.74 -37.47 8.99
C LYS A 345 -10.64 -36.90 8.09
N TYR A 346 -10.99 -35.94 7.21
CA TYR A 346 -10.00 -35.31 6.34
C TYR A 346 -8.94 -34.56 7.17
N PHE A 347 -9.37 -33.79 8.17
CA PHE A 347 -8.48 -33.08 9.08
C PHE A 347 -7.44 -34.03 9.71
N ASN A 348 -7.88 -35.12 10.32
CA ASN A 348 -6.99 -36.09 10.96
C ASN A 348 -5.99 -36.75 9.99
N ILE A 349 -6.38 -36.97 8.74
CA ILE A 349 -5.55 -37.66 7.75
C ILE A 349 -4.59 -36.69 7.06
N SER A 350 -5.02 -35.46 6.77
CA SER A 350 -4.37 -34.58 5.80
C SER A 350 -3.85 -33.26 6.37
N ILE A 351 -4.27 -32.85 7.58
CA ILE A 351 -3.94 -31.54 8.16
C ILE A 351 -3.29 -31.68 9.54
N LYS A 352 -3.90 -32.47 10.42
CA LYS A 352 -3.43 -32.67 11.79
C LYS A 352 -1.97 -33.12 11.80
N ASP A 353 -1.14 -32.41 12.56
CA ASP A 353 0.29 -32.68 12.74
C ASP A 353 1.14 -32.64 11.44
N LYS A 354 0.59 -32.11 10.33
CA LYS A 354 1.30 -31.97 9.05
C LYS A 354 1.72 -30.54 8.72
N TYR A 355 1.13 -29.56 9.39
CA TYR A 355 1.40 -28.14 9.21
C TYR A 355 1.70 -27.50 10.55
N THR A 356 2.56 -26.49 10.56
CA THR A 356 2.74 -25.62 11.73
C THR A 356 1.42 -24.95 12.06
N PHE A 357 1.08 -24.89 13.35
CA PHE A 357 -0.16 -24.25 13.77
C PHE A 357 0.00 -23.48 15.06
N THR A 358 -0.83 -22.46 15.21
CA THR A 358 -0.93 -21.62 16.41
C THR A 358 -2.39 -21.48 16.80
N GLN A 359 -2.69 -21.59 18.10
CA GLN A 359 -4.02 -21.27 18.61
C GLN A 359 -4.23 -19.75 18.59
N LEU A 360 -5.30 -19.29 17.96
CA LEU A 360 -5.69 -17.88 17.94
C LEU A 360 -6.42 -17.53 19.24
N LYS A 361 -6.19 -16.31 19.74
CA LYS A 361 -6.77 -15.80 20.99
C LYS A 361 -8.07 -15.08 20.77
#